data_AF-A8V075-F1
#
_entry.id   AF-A8V075-F1
#
_cell.length_a   1.000
_cell.length_b   1.000
_cell.length_c   1.000
_cell.angle_alpha   90.00
_cell.angle_beta   90.00
_cell.angle_gamma   90.00
#
_symmetry.space_group_name_H-M   'P 1'
#
loop_
_entity.id
_entity.type
_entity.pdbx_description
1 polymer ?
#
loop_
_entity_poly.entity_id
_entity_poly.type
_entity_poly.pdbx_seq_one_letter_code
_entity_poly.pdbx_strand_id
1 'polypeptide(L)' 'IGEAKEADIGLACGNKSAILFKNGQPLKRVSENQMVDELLKEIEKL' A
#
# COMPACT_ATOMS: atom_id res chain seq x y z
N ILE A 1 8.98 5.58 -12.70
CA ILE A 1 7.66 5.77 -12.06
C ILE A 1 7.87 5.99 -10.57
N GLY A 2 7.66 7.23 -10.11
CA GLY A 2 8.02 7.73 -8.78
C GLY A 2 6.83 8.19 -7.95
N GLU A 3 5.60 7.86 -8.37
CA GLU A 3 4.34 8.36 -7.78
C GLU A 3 4.15 7.94 -6.31
N ALA A 4 4.76 6.83 -5.88
CA ALA A 4 4.72 6.36 -4.48
C ALA A 4 5.86 6.90 -3.61
N LYS A 5 6.79 7.69 -4.18
CA LYS A 5 7.95 8.22 -3.43
C LYS A 5 7.60 9.49 -2.64
N GLU A 6 6.51 10.17 -3.01
CA GLU A 6 5.99 11.36 -2.33
C GLU A 6 4.79 11.04 -1.42
N ALA A 7 4.21 9.84 -1.51
CA ALA A 7 3.08 9.43 -0.67
C ALA A 7 3.54 8.82 0.67
N ASP A 8 2.92 9.26 1.77
CA ASP A 8 3.15 8.66 3.09
C ASP A 8 2.76 7.19 3.14
N ILE A 9 1.68 6.80 2.46
CA ILE A 9 1.18 5.42 2.32
C ILE A 9 0.64 5.20 0.90
N GLY A 10 0.87 4.03 0.30
CA GLY A 10 0.31 3.68 -1.00
C GLY A 10 0.34 2.17 -1.32
N LEU A 11 -0.40 1.76 -2.35
CA LEU A 11 -0.43 0.37 -2.84
C LEU A 11 0.08 0.31 -4.29
N ALA A 12 1.10 -0.50 -4.56
CA ALA A 12 1.43 -0.88 -5.95
C ALA A 12 0.72 -2.20 -6.30
N CYS A 13 -0.35 -2.10 -7.07
CA CYS A 13 -1.17 -3.23 -7.49
C CYS A 13 -0.52 -4.02 -8.63
N GLY A 14 -0.69 -5.34 -8.58
CA GLY A 14 -0.29 -6.30 -9.59
C GLY A 14 -1.20 -7.53 -9.52
N ASN A 15 -0.85 -8.62 -10.22
CA ASN A 15 -1.64 -9.84 -10.35
C ASN A 15 -2.36 -10.29 -9.05
N LYS A 16 -3.65 -9.92 -8.90
CA LYS A 16 -4.53 -10.15 -7.73
C LYS A 16 -3.92 -9.84 -6.35
N SER A 17 -2.90 -8.98 -6.31
CA SER A 17 -2.15 -8.66 -5.11
C SER A 17 -1.48 -7.29 -5.24
N ALA A 18 -1.26 -6.61 -4.13
CA ALA A 18 -0.59 -5.33 -4.08
C ALA A 18 0.54 -5.36 -3.06
N ILE A 19 1.56 -4.53 -3.26
CA ILE A 19 2.54 -4.25 -2.22
C ILE A 19 2.11 -2.94 -1.56
N LEU A 20 1.91 -2.96 -0.24
CA LEU A 20 1.69 -1.77 0.58
C LEU A 20 3.04 -1.13 0.88
N PHE A 21 3.15 0.17 0.66
CA PHE A 21 4.32 0.98 0.93
C PHE A 21 3.96 2.06 1.95
N LYS A 22 4.94 2.42 2.78
CA LYS A 22 4.87 3.53 3.72
C LYS A 22 6.17 4.31 3.66
N ASN A 23 6.11 5.63 3.47
CA ASN A 23 7.28 6.51 3.29
C ASN A 23 8.27 5.99 2.24
N GLY A 24 7.75 5.52 1.10
CA GLY A 24 8.55 4.94 0.03
C GLY A 24 9.19 3.57 0.33
N GLN A 25 8.93 2.96 1.49
CA GLN A 25 9.46 1.63 1.85
C GLN A 25 8.36 0.55 1.77
N PRO A 26 8.63 -0.62 1.17
CA PRO A 26 7.66 -1.71 1.12
C PRO A 26 7.42 -2.28 2.52
N LEU A 27 6.15 -2.35 2.93
CA LEU A 27 5.73 -2.86 4.23
C LEU A 27 5.34 -4.34 4.15
N LYS A 28 4.40 -4.68 3.25
CA LYS A 28 3.90 -6.06 3.07
C LYS A 28 3.16 -6.26 1.76
N ARG A 29 3.00 -7.52 1.32
CA ARG A 29 2.09 -7.90 0.24
C ARG A 29 0.68 -8.13 0.79
N VAL A 30 -0.32 -7.65 0.06
CA VAL A 30 -1.73 -7.73 0.37
C VAL A 30 -2.46 -8.41 -0.77
N SER A 31 -3.38 -9.33 -0.47
CA SER A 31 -4.26 -9.92 -1.48
C SER A 31 -5.32 -8.91 -1.91
N GLU A 32 -5.85 -9.04 -3.14
CA GLU A 32 -6.89 -8.15 -3.69
C GLU A 32 -8.06 -7.87 -2.73
N ASN A 33 -8.59 -8.92 -2.10
CA ASN A 33 -9.72 -8.84 -1.16
C ASN A 33 -9.40 -8.11 0.17
N GLN A 34 -8.13 -7.76 0.40
CA GLN A 34 -7.65 -7.13 1.63
C GLN A 34 -6.98 -5.79 1.37
N MET A 35 -6.80 -5.38 0.11
CA MET A 35 -6.11 -4.15 -0.26
C MET A 35 -6.76 -2.91 0.38
N VAL A 36 -8.08 -2.78 0.25
CA VAL A 36 -8.83 -1.62 0.77
C VAL A 36 -8.78 -1.56 2.29
N ASP A 37 -9.03 -2.70 2.95
CA ASP A 37 -9.06 -2.80 4.41
C ASP A 37 -7.70 -2.46 5.03
N GLU A 38 -6.62 -2.98 4.43
CA GLU A 38 -5.27 -2.73 4.91
C GLU A 38 -4.76 -1.32 4.61
N LEU A 39 -5.18 -0.73 3.48
CA LEU A 39 -4.89 0.67 3.19
C LEU A 39 -5.56 1.57 4.23
N LEU A 40 -6.85 1.36 4.51
CA LEU A 40 -7.60 2.14 5.48
C LEU A 40 -7.01 2.00 6.89
N LYS A 41 -6.72 0.77 7.33
CA LYS A 41 -6.06 0.51 8.62
C LYS A 41 -4.74 1.23 8.79
N GLU A 42 -3.93 1.35 7.74
CA GLU A 42 -2.67 2.09 7.84
C GLU A 42 -2.89 3.61 7.80
N ILE A 43 -3.90 4.11 7.08
CA ILE A 43 -4.29 5.53 7.12
C ILE A 43 -4.80 5.91 8.51
N GLU A 44 -5.60 5.06 9.17
CA GLU A 44 -6.11 5.30 10.54
C GLU A 44 -5.02 5.30 11.63
N LYS A 45 -3.84 4.76 11.33
CA LYS A 45 -2.68 4.74 12.25
C LYS A 45 -1.73 5.93 12.05
N LEU A 46 -1.98 6.77 11.05
CA LEU A 46 -1.30 8.07 10.92
C LEU A 46 -1.86 9.04 11.96
#